data_AF-A0A836RPZ7-F1
#
_entry.id   AF-A0A836RPZ7-F1
#
_cell.length_a   1.000
_cell.length_b   1.000
_cell.length_c   1.000
_cell.angle_alpha   90.00
_cell.angle_beta   90.00
_cell.angle_gamma   90.00
#
_symmetry.space_group_name_H-M   'P 1'
#
loop_
_entity.id
_entity.type
_entity.pdbx_description
1 polymer ?
#
loop_
_entity_poly.entity_id
_entity_poly.type
_entity_poly.pdbx_seq_one_letter_code
_entity_poly.pdbx_strand_id
1 'polypeptide(L)'
;MNHTPGIGRSGRVDKVKEFVDHIARNSGYVLNTNLDWVNQVIGLMSGNYLRYGKYYCPCKQSHPLDPEKDPVCPCPDLKTEIENDGHCHCRLFFRPEALKDRMNILETITCPG
;
A
#
# COMPACT_ATOMS: atom_id res chain seq x y z
N MET A 1 -20.55 5.46 26.05
CA MET A 1 -19.09 5.27 25.88
C MET A 1 -18.91 4.17 24.84
N ASN A 2 -18.65 4.54 23.58
CA ASN A 2 -18.68 3.59 22.47
C ASN A 2 -17.45 2.69 22.54
N HIS A 3 -17.65 1.45 22.98
CA HIS A 3 -16.65 0.39 22.90
C HIS A 3 -16.51 -0.04 21.43
N THR A 4 -15.43 0.40 20.78
CA THR A 4 -14.96 -0.21 19.54
C THR A 4 -14.56 -1.65 19.85
N PRO A 5 -14.97 -2.67 19.06
CA PRO A 5 -14.59 -4.05 19.33
C PRO A 5 -13.06 -4.17 19.30
N GLY A 6 -12.48 -4.57 20.44
CA GLY A 6 -11.04 -4.68 20.62
C GLY A 6 -10.46 -5.82 19.79
N ILE A 7 -10.20 -5.57 18.51
CA ILE A 7 -9.38 -6.44 17.67
C ILE A 7 -7.93 -6.24 18.15
N GLY A 8 -7.32 -7.31 18.67
CA GLY A 8 -5.92 -7.33 19.07
C GLY A 8 -4.99 -6.86 17.95
N ARG A 9 -3.76 -6.47 18.30
CA ARG A 9 -2.79 -5.85 17.36
C ARG A 9 -2.62 -6.65 16.07
N SER A 10 -2.61 -7.98 16.15
CA SER A 10 -2.47 -8.88 14.99
C SER A 10 -3.70 -8.89 14.08
N GLY A 11 -4.91 -9.12 14.64
CA GLY A 11 -6.14 -9.21 13.83
C GLY A 11 -6.51 -7.92 13.09
N ARG A 12 -5.94 -6.78 13.47
CA ARG A 12 -6.14 -5.50 12.77
C ARG A 12 -5.29 -5.42 11.51
N VAL A 13 -4.03 -5.83 11.62
CA VAL A 13 -3.09 -5.88 10.49
C VAL A 13 -3.62 -6.84 9.43
N ASP A 14 -4.20 -7.96 9.85
CA ASP A 14 -4.81 -8.95 8.94
C ASP A 14 -5.93 -8.34 8.10
N LYS A 15 -6.82 -7.54 8.70
CA LYS A 15 -7.89 -6.85 7.96
C LYS A 15 -7.37 -5.82 6.97
N VAL A 16 -6.31 -5.09 7.33
CA VAL A 16 -5.71 -4.11 6.41
C VAL A 16 -5.00 -4.83 5.27
N LYS A 17 -4.39 -5.98 5.55
CA LYS A 17 -3.81 -6.84 4.52
C LYS A 17 -4.88 -7.37 3.56
N GLU A 18 -6.00 -7.88 4.07
CA GLU A 18 -7.15 -8.31 3.25
C GLU A 18 -7.69 -7.17 2.39
N PHE A 19 -7.80 -5.96 2.96
CA PHE A 19 -8.22 -4.76 2.23
C PHE A 19 -7.27 -4.41 1.08
N VAL A 20 -5.96 -4.43 1.35
CA VAL A 20 -4.91 -4.16 0.35
C VAL A 20 -4.89 -5.25 -0.73
N ASP A 21 -5.00 -6.52 -0.36
CA ASP A 21 -5.09 -7.65 -1.28
C ASP A 21 -6.32 -7.54 -2.18
N HIS A 22 -7.45 -7.09 -1.64
CA HIS A 22 -8.68 -6.90 -2.39
C HIS A 22 -8.54 -5.80 -3.46
N ILE A 23 -7.92 -4.67 -3.11
CA ILE A 23 -7.61 -3.59 -4.08
C ILE A 23 -6.70 -4.14 -5.18
N ALA A 24 -5.62 -4.82 -4.80
CA ALA A 24 -4.68 -5.39 -5.77
C ALA A 24 -5.38 -6.32 -6.77
N ARG A 25 -6.21 -7.25 -6.28
CA ARG A 25 -6.94 -8.20 -7.16
C ARG A 25 -7.97 -7.53 -8.06
N ASN A 26 -8.77 -6.61 -7.52
CA ASN A 26 -9.84 -5.97 -8.29
C ASN A 26 -9.31 -5.02 -9.36
N SER A 27 -8.17 -4.37 -9.09
CA SER A 27 -7.55 -3.43 -10.02
C SER A 27 -6.49 -4.07 -10.92
N GLY A 28 -6.20 -5.37 -10.73
CA GLY A 28 -5.16 -6.07 -11.48
C GLY A 28 -3.74 -5.60 -11.16
N TYR A 29 -3.51 -5.11 -9.93
CA TYR A 29 -2.18 -4.71 -9.46
C TYR A 29 -1.49 -5.84 -8.70
N VAL A 30 -0.17 -5.72 -8.56
CA VAL A 30 0.64 -6.63 -7.76
C VAL A 30 1.22 -5.86 -6.56
N LEU A 31 1.35 -6.54 -5.43
CA LEU A 31 1.99 -5.96 -4.26
C LEU A 31 3.51 -5.95 -4.41
N ASN A 32 4.16 -5.06 -3.67
CA ASN A 32 5.61 -5.02 -3.58
C ASN A 32 6.18 -6.36 -3.07
N THR A 33 7.26 -6.82 -3.69
CA THR A 33 7.97 -8.06 -3.30
C THR A 33 8.73 -7.91 -1.98
N ASN A 34 9.07 -6.68 -1.58
CA ASN A 34 9.64 -6.41 -0.27
C ASN A 34 8.55 -6.45 0.81
N LEU A 35 8.42 -7.59 1.47
CA LEU A 35 7.41 -7.83 2.50
C LEU A 35 7.57 -6.94 3.74
N ASP A 36 8.80 -6.56 4.11
CA ASP A 36 9.03 -5.68 5.26
C ASP A 36 8.45 -4.29 4.99
N TRP A 37 8.64 -3.78 3.78
CA TRP A 37 8.04 -2.52 3.34
C TRP A 37 6.51 -2.60 3.31
N VAL A 38 5.95 -3.68 2.76
CA VAL A 38 4.49 -3.90 2.74
C VAL A 38 3.93 -3.90 4.16
N ASN A 39 4.55 -4.64 5.08
CA ASN A 39 4.13 -4.72 6.47
C ASN A 39 4.23 -3.36 7.19
N GLN A 40 5.24 -2.55 6.88
CA GLN A 40 5.39 -1.20 7.42
C GLN A 40 4.23 -0.30 6.97
N VAL A 41 3.90 -0.28 5.67
CA VAL A 41 2.81 0.54 5.12
C VAL A 41 1.46 0.09 5.70
N ILE A 42 1.22 -1.22 5.77
CA ILE A 42 0.02 -1.81 6.41
C ILE A 42 -0.07 -1.41 7.88
N GLY A 43 1.04 -1.41 8.61
CA GLY A 43 1.10 -0.99 10.01
C GLY A 43 0.68 0.47 10.19
N LEU A 44 1.18 1.37 9.34
CA LEU A 44 0.79 2.78 9.36
C LEU A 44 -0.70 2.98 9.03
N MET A 45 -1.20 2.31 7.98
CA MET A 45 -2.62 2.32 7.62
C MET A 45 -3.51 1.78 8.75
N SER A 46 -3.05 0.74 9.45
CA SER A 46 -3.74 0.18 10.63
C SER A 46 -3.83 1.18 11.78
N GLY A 47 -2.78 1.99 11.97
CA GLY A 47 -2.77 3.09 12.95
C GLY A 47 -3.74 4.20 12.58
N ASN A 48 -3.77 4.60 11.31
CA ASN A 48 -4.72 5.59 10.79
C ASN A 48 -6.17 5.13 10.95
N TYR A 49 -6.46 3.88 10.60
CA TYR A 49 -7.79 3.30 10.77
C TYR A 49 -8.21 3.26 12.24
N LEU A 50 -7.30 2.94 13.17
CA LEU A 50 -7.62 2.96 14.60
C LEU A 50 -8.03 4.35 15.08
N ARG A 51 -7.30 5.39 14.62
CA ARG A 51 -7.48 6.75 15.13
C ARG A 51 -8.66 7.48 14.46
N TYR A 52 -8.89 7.23 13.17
CA TYR A 52 -9.82 8.02 12.36
C TYR A 52 -10.90 7.17 11.64
N GLY A 53 -10.86 5.85 11.76
CA GLY A 53 -11.87 4.94 11.19
C GLY A 53 -11.80 4.73 9.67
N LYS A 54 -10.78 5.26 9.00
CA LYS A 54 -10.56 5.11 7.54
C LYS A 54 -9.10 4.79 7.21
N TYR A 55 -8.87 4.19 6.04
CA TYR A 55 -7.54 3.81 5.55
C TYR A 55 -6.80 4.98 4.88
N TYR A 56 -6.50 6.05 5.61
CA TYR A 56 -5.75 7.20 5.06
C TYR A 56 -4.39 6.79 4.49
N CYS A 57 -3.98 7.33 3.33
CA CYS A 57 -2.65 7.02 2.76
C CYS A 57 -1.57 7.53 3.72
N PRO A 58 -0.72 6.66 4.27
CA PRO A 58 0.38 7.11 5.12
C PRO A 58 1.40 7.97 4.37
N CYS A 59 1.38 7.90 3.04
CA CYS A 59 2.28 8.56 2.13
C CYS A 59 1.93 10.02 1.80
N LYS A 60 0.64 10.37 1.85
CA LYS A 60 0.09 11.64 1.35
C LYS A 60 -0.75 12.37 2.41
N GLN A 61 -0.74 11.88 3.64
CA GLN A 61 -1.42 12.53 4.76
C GLN A 61 -0.63 13.73 5.28
N SER A 62 -1.34 14.67 5.88
CA SER A 62 -0.80 15.77 6.66
C SER A 62 -0.25 15.29 8.01
N HIS A 63 0.59 16.10 8.64
CA HIS A 63 1.08 15.85 10.00
C HIS A 63 0.84 17.10 10.86
N PRO A 64 -0.18 17.10 11.73
CA PRO A 64 -1.13 16.01 12.03
C PRO A 64 -2.11 15.71 10.88
N LEU A 65 -2.68 14.49 10.88
CA LEU A 65 -3.66 14.04 9.88
C LEU A 65 -4.93 14.89 9.96
N ASP A 66 -5.38 15.37 8.81
CA ASP A 66 -6.61 16.16 8.61
C ASP A 66 -7.68 15.29 7.92
N PRO A 67 -8.71 14.81 8.63
CA PRO A 67 -9.71 13.91 8.07
C PRO A 67 -10.52 14.48 6.90
N GLU A 68 -10.56 15.80 6.73
CA GLU A 68 -11.30 16.49 5.67
C GLU A 68 -10.49 16.64 4.39
N LYS A 69 -9.16 16.66 4.49
CA LYS A 69 -8.24 16.92 3.37
C LYS A 69 -7.43 15.71 2.95
N ASP A 70 -7.06 14.86 3.90
CA ASP A 70 -6.12 13.79 3.64
C ASP A 70 -6.78 12.64 2.84
N PRO A 71 -6.08 12.10 1.83
CA PRO A 71 -6.66 11.08 0.96
C PRO A 71 -6.74 9.72 1.66
N VAL A 72 -7.85 9.03 1.41
CA VAL A 72 -8.05 7.63 1.81
C VAL A 72 -7.56 6.72 0.69
N CYS A 73 -6.95 5.59 1.05
CA CYS A 73 -6.57 4.52 0.12
C CYS A 73 -7.83 3.74 -0.31
N PRO A 74 -8.04 3.44 -1.60
CA PRO A 74 -7.24 3.84 -2.76
C PRO A 74 -7.35 5.36 -3.03
N CYS A 75 -6.19 6.04 -3.11
CA CYS A 75 -6.15 7.48 -3.35
C CYS A 75 -6.53 7.81 -4.81
N PRO A 76 -7.05 9.02 -5.10
CA PRO A 76 -7.47 9.40 -6.44
C PRO A 76 -6.33 9.30 -7.47
N ASP A 77 -5.10 9.55 -7.05
CA ASP A 77 -3.92 9.51 -7.93
C ASP A 77 -3.38 8.11 -8.17
N LEU A 78 -3.85 7.08 -7.44
CA LEU A 78 -3.30 5.73 -7.47
C LEU A 78 -3.19 5.18 -8.89
N LYS A 79 -4.27 5.33 -9.66
CA LYS A 79 -4.36 4.83 -11.04
C LYS A 79 -3.35 5.56 -11.92
N THR A 80 -3.32 6.89 -11.87
CA THR A 80 -2.43 7.73 -12.66
C THR A 80 -0.96 7.47 -12.34
N GLU A 81 -0.61 7.31 -11.06
CA GLU A 81 0.76 6.95 -10.63
C GLU A 81 1.18 5.58 -11.17
N ILE A 82 0.31 4.58 -11.09
CA ILE A 82 0.61 3.24 -11.61
C ILE A 82 0.72 3.23 -13.14
N GLU A 83 -0.11 4.02 -13.83
CA GLU A 83 -0.07 4.14 -15.29
C GLU A 83 1.22 4.81 -15.78
N ASN A 84 1.66 5.88 -15.11
CA ASN A 84 2.82 6.68 -15.49
C ASN A 84 4.15 6.09 -14.99
N ASP A 85 4.22 5.75 -13.70
CA ASP A 85 5.47 5.34 -13.03
C ASP A 85 5.58 3.82 -12.85
N GLY A 86 4.51 3.08 -13.17
CA GLY A 86 4.44 1.63 -12.95
C GLY A 86 4.16 1.22 -11.50
N HIS A 87 4.06 2.17 -10.56
CA HIS A 87 3.79 1.93 -9.15
C HIS A 87 3.15 3.12 -8.44
N CYS A 88 2.43 2.91 -7.34
CA CYS A 88 2.00 4.02 -6.47
C CYS A 88 3.20 4.73 -5.86
N HIS A 89 3.03 5.98 -5.43
CA HIS A 89 4.06 6.73 -4.70
C HIS A 89 4.58 5.97 -3.47
N CYS A 90 3.67 5.28 -2.77
CA CYS A 90 3.94 4.42 -1.64
C CYS A 90 4.77 3.17 -1.94
N ARG A 91 4.95 2.81 -3.21
CA ARG A 91 5.49 1.50 -3.65
C ARG A 91 4.83 0.32 -2.94
N LEU A 92 3.53 0.41 -2.67
CA LEU A 92 2.71 -0.70 -2.18
C LEU A 92 2.15 -1.51 -3.35
N PHE A 93 1.61 -0.83 -4.35
CA PHE A 93 1.02 -1.41 -5.55
C PHE A 93 1.90 -1.11 -6.78
N PHE A 94 2.03 -2.10 -7.65
CA PHE A 94 2.76 -2.07 -8.91
C PHE A 94 1.86 -2.57 -10.05
N ARG A 95 2.14 -2.10 -11.27
CA ARG A 95 1.57 -2.69 -12.48
C ARG A 95 2.17 -4.07 -12.70
N PRO A 96 1.42 -5.09 -13.15
CA PRO A 96 1.94 -6.44 -13.36
C PRO A 96 3.18 -6.50 -14.26
N GLU A 97 3.28 -5.61 -15.26
CA GLU A 97 4.40 -5.56 -16.19
C GLU A 97 5.67 -4.99 -15.54
N ALA A 98 5.55 -4.11 -14.54
CA ALA A 98 6.69 -3.45 -13.91
C ALA A 98 7.62 -4.43 -13.16
N LEU A 99 7.11 -5.60 -12.74
CA LEU A 99 7.95 -6.66 -12.15
C LEU A 99 8.77 -7.40 -13.21
N LYS A 100 8.29 -7.49 -14.46
CA LYS A 100 9.02 -8.17 -15.54
C LYS A 100 10.26 -7.39 -15.95
N ASP A 101 10.16 -6.07 -16.02
CA ASP A 101 11.27 -5.20 -16.41
C ASP A 101 12.43 -5.23 -15.40
N ARG A 102 12.14 -5.40 -14.09
CA ARG A 102 13.18 -5.59 -13.06
C ARG A 102 13.86 -6.95 -13.14
N MET A 103 13.14 -8.00 -13.55
CA MET A 103 13.73 -9.33 -13.74
C MET A 103 14.71 -9.32 -14.93
N ASN A 104 14.39 -8.56 -15.99
CA ASN A 104 15.19 -8.45 -17.21
C ASN A 104 16.52 -7.67 -17.03
N ILE A 105 16.64 -6.87 -15.97
CA ILE A 105 17.89 -6.16 -15.62
C ILE A 105 18.85 -7.06 -14.83
N LEU A 106 18.37 -7.99 -14.01
CA LEU A 106 19.24 -8.89 -13.24
C LEU A 106 19.94 -9.94 -14.12
N GLU A 107 19.35 -10.34 -15.25
CA GLU A 107 20.01 -11.26 -16.20
C GLU A 107 21.15 -10.60 -16.98
N THR A 108 21.10 -9.28 -17.20
CA THR A 108 22.12 -8.55 -17.96
C THR A 108 23.29 -8.04 -17.11
N ILE A 109 23.22 -8.17 -15.78
CA ILE A 109 24.32 -7.85 -14.85
C ILE A 109 25.12 -9.12 -14.47
N THR A 110 24.88 -10.26 -15.13
CA THR A 110 25.88 -11.33 -15.09
C THR A 110 27.13 -10.86 -15.82
N CYS A 111 28.16 -10.49 -15.05
CA CYS A 111 29.49 -10.17 -15.55
C CYS A 111 29.92 -11.26 -16.55
N PRO A 112 30.24 -10.92 -17.82
CA PRO A 112 30.81 -11.89 -18.73
C PRO A 112 32.28 -12.10 -18.35
N GLY A 113 32.53 -13.01 -17.38
CA GLY A 113 33.88 -13.50 -17.05
C GLY A 113 34.73 -12.58 -16.19
#